data_AF-A0A923FRH6-F1
#
_entry.id   AF-A0A923FRH6-F1
#
_cell.length_a   1.000
_cell.length_b   1.000
_cell.length_c   1.000
_cell.angle_alpha   90.00
_cell.angle_beta   90.00
_cell.angle_gamma   90.00
#
_symmetry.space_group_name_H-M   'P 1'
#
loop_
_entity.id
_entity.type
_entity.pdbx_description
1 polymer ?
#
loop_
_entity_poly.entity_id
_entity_poly.type
_entity_poly.pdbx_seq_one_letter_code
_entity_poly.pdbx_strand_id
1 'polypeptide(L)'
;MQIVKTKGHLIYSANQGSPTHACLGSCQKVWWPDDIPSDIAVLAKPVCPQCGGVLTCDIPPGYYSVISDDAGVLQKGGAMIKNVGLNLGK
;
A
#
# COMPACT_ATOMS: atom_id res chain seq x y z
N MET A 1 -6.16 -9.88 6.69
CA MET A 1 -5.38 -8.62 6.71
C MET A 1 -4.10 -8.89 5.93
N GLN A 2 -3.69 -7.98 5.06
CA GLN A 2 -2.48 -8.13 4.25
C GLN A 2 -1.55 -6.93 4.42
N ILE A 3 -0.26 -7.17 4.17
CA ILE A 3 0.79 -6.15 4.15
C ILE A 3 1.27 -6.01 2.71
N VAL A 4 1.09 -4.83 2.13
CA VAL A 4 1.51 -4.50 0.78
C VAL A 4 2.67 -3.53 0.81
N LYS A 5 3.74 -3.85 0.08
CA LYS A 5 4.88 -2.97 -0.16
C LYS A 5 4.72 -2.25 -1.48
N THR A 6 5.05 -0.97 -1.47
CA THR A 6 5.35 -0.17 -2.66
C THR A 6 6.74 0.43 -2.48
N LYS A 7 7.26 1.15 -3.48
CA LYS A 7 8.55 1.85 -3.33
C LYS A 7 8.54 2.90 -2.22
N GLY A 8 7.40 3.54 -1.96
CA GLY A 8 7.28 4.63 -0.98
C GLY A 8 6.58 4.26 0.32
N HIS A 9 5.86 3.13 0.39
CA HIS A 9 5.01 2.79 1.54
C HIS A 9 5.02 1.30 1.87
N LEU A 10 4.88 1.03 3.17
CA LEU A 10 4.41 -0.23 3.72
C LEU A 10 2.96 -0.04 4.18
N ILE A 11 2.02 -0.77 3.59
CA ILE A 11 0.59 -0.55 3.72
C ILE A 11 -0.03 -1.75 4.42
N TYR A 12 -0.75 -1.52 5.51
CA TYR A 12 -1.50 -2.53 6.24
C TYR A 12 -2.97 -2.39 5.85
N SER A 13 -3.53 -3.41 5.21
CA SER A 13 -4.91 -3.38 4.73
C SER A 13 -5.71 -4.54 5.28
N ALA A 14 -6.95 -4.29 5.69
CA ALA A 14 -7.88 -5.36 6.05
C ALA A 14 -8.32 -6.15 4.81
N ASN A 15 -8.32 -5.51 3.64
CA ASN A 15 -8.66 -6.13 2.37
C ASN A 15 -7.62 -7.17 1.99
N GLN A 16 -8.05 -8.37 1.57
CA GLN A 16 -7.17 -9.43 1.06
C GLN A 16 -7.10 -9.46 -0.48
N GLY A 17 -7.96 -8.68 -1.16
CA GLY A 17 -7.95 -8.56 -2.62
C GLY A 17 -6.78 -7.73 -3.14
N SER A 18 -6.59 -7.74 -4.46
CA SER A 18 -5.60 -6.85 -5.09
C SER A 18 -6.07 -5.39 -5.02
N PRO A 19 -5.16 -4.43 -4.78
CA PRO A 19 -5.49 -3.01 -4.92
C PRO A 19 -5.93 -2.71 -6.35
N THR A 20 -6.86 -1.76 -6.50
CA THR A 20 -7.40 -1.38 -7.81
C THR A 20 -6.83 -0.09 -8.34
N HIS A 21 -6.21 0.73 -7.48
CA HIS A 21 -5.61 1.98 -7.88
C HIS A 21 -4.20 2.15 -7.33
N ALA A 22 -3.34 2.78 -8.12
CA ALA A 22 -1.99 3.17 -7.73
C ALA A 22 -1.80 4.67 -7.92
N CYS A 23 -1.19 5.34 -6.94
CA CYS A 23 -0.78 6.73 -7.07
C CYS A 23 0.54 6.79 -7.84
N LEU A 24 0.60 7.46 -8.98
CA LEU A 24 1.83 7.69 -9.76
C LEU A 24 2.63 8.92 -9.27
N GLY A 25 2.13 9.59 -8.23
CA GLY A 25 2.80 10.74 -7.61
C GLY A 25 3.96 10.34 -6.68
N SER A 26 4.40 11.29 -5.86
CA SER A 26 5.56 11.11 -4.96
C SER A 26 5.38 9.99 -3.94
N CYS A 27 4.15 9.72 -3.49
CA CYS A 27 3.89 8.73 -2.45
C CYS A 27 3.92 7.28 -2.96
N GLN A 28 3.57 7.05 -4.24
CA GLN A 28 3.57 5.71 -4.85
C GLN A 28 2.70 4.66 -4.12
N LYS A 29 1.72 5.11 -3.33
CA LYS A 29 0.82 4.25 -2.55
C LYS A 29 -0.24 3.60 -3.44
N VAL A 30 -0.69 2.40 -3.07
CA VAL A 30 -1.83 1.71 -3.68
C VAL A 30 -3.07 1.78 -2.79
N TRP A 31 -4.24 1.65 -3.40
CA TRP A 31 -5.56 1.82 -2.77
C TRP A 31 -6.54 0.74 -3.21
N TRP A 32 -7.43 0.35 -2.31
CA TRP A 32 -8.54 -0.55 -2.59
C TRP A 32 -9.80 0.23 -2.96
N PRO A 33 -10.79 -0.41 -3.62
CA PRO A 33 -12.04 0.25 -3.99
C PRO A 33 -12.71 0.97 -2.81
N ASP A 34 -12.71 0.33 -1.63
CA ASP A 34 -13.33 0.87 -0.43
C ASP A 34 -12.57 2.06 0.19
N ASP A 35 -11.29 2.24 -0.15
CA ASP A 35 -10.50 3.37 0.35
C ASP A 35 -10.69 4.63 -0.49
N ILE A 36 -11.24 4.51 -1.70
CA ILE A 36 -11.45 5.64 -2.60
C ILE A 36 -12.87 6.14 -2.44
N PRO A 37 -13.07 7.40 -1.97
CA PRO A 37 -14.39 8.00 -1.92
C PRO A 37 -15.06 7.95 -3.29
N SER A 38 -16.34 7.57 -3.33
CA SER A 38 -17.11 7.47 -4.57
C SER A 38 -17.05 8.76 -5.41
N ASP A 39 -17.00 9.93 -4.75
CA ASP A 39 -16.86 11.22 -5.42
C ASP A 39 -15.54 11.38 -6.19
N ILE A 40 -14.46 10.71 -5.77
CA ILE A 40 -13.16 10.71 -6.46
C ILE A 40 -13.16 9.68 -7.61
N ALA A 41 -13.84 8.55 -7.43
CA ALA A 41 -13.94 7.50 -8.45
C ALA A 41 -14.72 7.96 -9.71
N VAL A 42 -15.62 8.93 -9.59
CA VAL A 42 -16.41 9.49 -10.71
C VAL A 42 -15.64 10.59 -11.47
N LEU A 43 -14.51 11.07 -10.95
CA LEU A 43 -13.71 12.08 -11.64
C LEU A 43 -12.97 11.47 -12.83
N ALA A 44 -12.95 12.20 -13.95
CA ALA A 44 -12.16 11.83 -15.13
C ALA A 44 -10.65 11.70 -14.84
N LYS A 45 -10.17 12.27 -13.74
CA LYS A 45 -8.79 12.17 -13.24
C LYS A 45 -8.82 12.00 -11.72
N PRO A 46 -8.88 10.76 -11.21
CA PRO A 46 -8.87 10.52 -9.77
C PRO A 46 -7.52 11.00 -9.18
N VAL A 47 -7.60 11.60 -8.00
CA VAL A 47 -6.45 12.21 -7.32
C VAL A 47 -6.16 11.43 -6.03
N CYS A 48 -4.88 11.18 -5.77
CA CYS A 48 -4.44 10.45 -4.60
C CYS A 48 -4.81 11.21 -3.31
N PRO A 49 -5.60 10.60 -2.41
CA PRO A 49 -6.02 11.26 -1.17
C PRO A 49 -4.87 11.70 -0.26
N GLN A 50 -3.71 11.04 -0.38
CA GLN A 50 -2.58 11.28 0.52
C GLN A 50 -1.60 12.36 0.03
N CYS A 51 -1.38 12.49 -1.28
CA CYS A 51 -0.36 13.41 -1.80
C CYS A 51 -0.83 14.30 -2.96
N GLY A 52 -2.10 14.23 -3.37
CA GLY A 52 -2.61 15.01 -4.50
C GLY A 52 -2.08 14.57 -5.88
N GLY A 53 -1.34 13.45 -5.96
CA GLY A 53 -0.82 12.91 -7.21
C GLY A 53 -1.89 12.22 -8.06
N VAL A 54 -1.56 11.90 -9.31
CA VAL A 54 -2.50 11.19 -10.21
C VAL A 54 -2.68 9.74 -9.75
N LEU A 55 -3.93 9.29 -9.65
CA LEU A 55 -4.25 7.87 -9.51
C LEU A 55 -4.45 7.23 -10.88
N THR A 56 -3.95 6.01 -11.03
CA THR A 56 -4.20 5.15 -12.18
C THR A 56 -4.88 3.86 -11.73
N CYS A 57 -5.79 3.34 -12.55
CA CYS A 57 -6.36 2.01 -12.41
C CYS A 57 -5.51 0.95 -13.14
N ASP A 58 -4.67 1.37 -14.09
CA ASP A 58 -3.72 0.52 -14.78
C ASP A 58 -2.44 0.45 -13.94
N ILE A 59 -2.41 -0.49 -13.00
CA ILE A 59 -1.27 -0.68 -12.09
C ILE A 59 -0.18 -1.47 -12.83
N PRO A 60 1.03 -0.90 -13.02
CA PRO A 60 2.10 -1.61 -13.70
C PRO A 60 2.51 -2.89 -12.95
N PRO A 61 2.94 -3.94 -13.66
CA PRO A 61 3.49 -5.12 -13.00
C PRO A 61 4.72 -4.74 -12.15
N GLY A 62 4.77 -5.23 -10.92
CA GLY A 62 5.85 -4.91 -9.97
C GLY A 62 5.72 -3.56 -9.27
N TYR A 63 4.61 -2.83 -9.45
CA TYR A 63 4.37 -1.57 -8.73
C TYR A 63 4.25 -1.78 -7.21
N TYR A 64 3.67 -2.91 -6.82
CA TYR A 64 3.54 -3.33 -5.44
C TYR A 64 3.90 -4.81 -5.29
N SER A 65 4.10 -5.23 -4.05
CA SER A 65 4.29 -6.65 -3.70
C SER A 65 3.57 -6.94 -2.39
N VAL A 66 2.81 -8.03 -2.35
CA VAL A 66 2.21 -8.52 -1.11
C VAL A 66 3.30 -9.26 -0.34
N ILE A 67 3.64 -8.78 0.86
CA ILE A 67 4.70 -9.38 1.70
C ILE A 67 4.11 -10.35 2.73
N SER A 68 2.84 -10.19 3.06
CA SER A 68 2.13 -11.04 4.00
C SER A 68 0.64 -10.96 3.70
N ASP A 69 0.04 -12.08 3.32
CA ASP A 69 -1.40 -12.31 3.12
C ASP A 69 -2.05 -12.96 4.36
N ASP A 70 -1.20 -13.58 5.19
CA ASP A 70 -1.46 -14.16 6.51
C ASP A 70 -0.95 -13.26 7.63
N ALA A 71 -1.23 -11.94 7.58
CA ALA A 71 -1.15 -11.12 8.80
C ALA A 71 -2.32 -11.53 9.71
N GLY A 72 -2.29 -12.79 10.17
CA GLY A 72 -3.18 -13.32 11.20
C GLY A 72 -3.11 -12.44 12.42
N VAL A 73 -4.17 -12.53 13.24
CA VAL A 73 -4.34 -11.85 14.53
C VAL A 73 -2.97 -11.54 15.11
N LEU A 74 -2.57 -10.26 15.15
CA LEU A 74 -1.36 -9.85 15.84
C LEU A 74 -1.47 -10.46 17.23
N GLN A 75 -0.77 -11.57 17.48
CA GLN A 75 -0.75 -12.16 18.80
C GLN A 75 -0.20 -11.05 19.69
N LYS A 76 -0.87 -10.79 20.82
CA LYS A 76 -0.57 -9.72 21.80
C LYS A 76 0.82 -9.90 22.46
N GLY A 77 1.87 -10.17 21.69
CA GLY A 77 3.25 -10.37 22.11
C GLY A 77 4.25 -9.43 21.42
N GLY A 78 3.79 -8.52 20.56
CA GLY A 78 4.67 -7.58 19.85
C GLY A 78 5.35 -8.21 18.63
N ALA A 79 5.60 -7.40 17.60
CA ALA A 79 6.33 -7.85 16.42
C ALA A 79 7.83 -7.94 16.75
N MET A 80 8.39 -9.14 16.68
CA MET A 80 9.84 -9.32 16.80
C MET A 80 10.48 -8.91 15.47
N ILE A 81 11.04 -7.70 15.41
CA ILE A 81 11.84 -7.28 14.25
C ILE A 81 13.15 -8.08 14.29
N LYS A 82 13.29 -9.08 13.42
CA LYS A 82 14.62 -9.62 13.08
C LYS A 82 15.34 -8.57 12.26
N ASN A 83 16.26 -7.85 12.89
CA ASN A 83 17.20 -6.97 12.22
C ASN A 83 18.03 -7.80 11.23
N VAL A 84 17.67 -7.78 9.95
CA VAL A 84 18.50 -8.29 8.86
C VAL A 84 19.54 -7.21 8.53
N GLY A 85 20.45 -7.01 9.48
CA GLY A 85 21.71 -6.28 9.32
C GLY A 85 21.64 -4.91 8.65
N LEU A 86 21.09 -3.89 9.32
CA LEU A 86 21.53 -2.51 9.06
C LEU A 86 22.83 -2.26 9.84
N ASN A 87 23.97 -2.49 9.20
CA ASN A 87 25.29 -2.13 9.72
C ASN A 87 25.50 -0.62 9.52
N LEU A 88 25.30 0.17 10.58
CA LEU A 88 25.80 1.54 10.65
C LEU A 88 27.19 1.48 11.29
N GLY A 89 28.21 1.57 10.44
CA GLY A 89 29.62 1.61 10.84
C GLY A 89 29.95 2.84 11.68
N LYS A 90 31.00 2.67 12.50
CA LYS A 90 31.52 3.54 13.57
C LYS A 90 31.64 5.02 13.24
#